data_AF-A0A7C7NMU2-F1
#
_entry.id   AF-A0A7C7NMU2-F1
#
_cell.length_a   1.000
_cell.length_b   1.000
_cell.length_c   1.000
_cell.angle_alpha   90.00
_cell.angle_beta   90.00
_cell.angle_gamma   90.00
#
_symmetry.space_group_name_H-M   'P 1'
#
loop_
_entity.id
_entity.type
_entity.pdbx_description
1 polymer ?
#
loop_
_entity_poly.entity_id
_entity_poly.type
_entity_poly.pdbx_seq_one_letter_code
_entity_poly.pdbx_strand_id
1 'polypeptide(L)'
;MKKEILFGTLAAGALFTSAANAALLKINDQTFANFGLKLQIYGQSLEDAANGGKDNAIDFTIQNARVYFSGQLNSIVQFGANLDYTVTGQNTSHEATSTTKVRDAFINFHFANEFNVMAGYYRVPFSRTTLVDRYNTIFMPQDGW
;
A
#
# COMPACT_ATOMS: atom_id res chain seq x y z
N MET A 1 9.53 42.12 19.59
CA MET A 1 8.21 42.08 18.92
C MET A 1 8.05 40.71 18.27
N LYS A 2 6.83 40.19 18.29
CA LYS A 2 6.45 38.77 18.36
C LYS A 2 6.86 37.94 17.14
N LYS A 3 7.34 36.72 17.39
CA LYS A 3 7.55 35.65 16.41
C LYS A 3 6.24 34.86 16.30
N GLU A 4 5.61 34.87 15.14
CA GLU A 4 4.51 33.95 14.83
C GLU A 4 4.97 33.07 13.67
N ILE A 5 5.41 31.86 14.01
CA ILE A 5 5.71 30.80 13.04
C ILE A 5 4.37 30.11 12.76
N LEU A 6 3.84 30.35 11.57
CA LEU A 6 2.58 29.78 11.11
C LEU A 6 2.84 28.35 10.62
N PHE A 7 2.53 27.34 11.45
CA PHE A 7 2.48 25.94 11.04
C PHE A 7 1.28 25.74 10.10
N GLY A 8 1.50 25.92 8.80
CA GLY A 8 0.52 25.68 7.74
C GLY A 8 0.91 24.48 6.90
N THR A 9 0.69 23.26 7.39
CA THR A 9 0.80 22.05 6.56
C THR A 9 -0.35 22.04 5.56
N LEU A 10 -0.15 22.62 4.38
CA LEU A 10 -1.02 22.45 3.23
C LEU A 10 -0.86 21.01 2.70
N ALA A 11 -1.62 20.09 3.27
CA ALA A 11 -1.82 18.74 2.71
C ALA A 11 -2.71 18.83 1.46
N ALA A 12 -2.19 19.37 0.36
CA ALA A 12 -2.82 19.33 -0.94
C ALA A 12 -2.53 17.97 -1.61
N GLY A 13 -3.14 16.91 -1.08
CA GLY A 13 -3.11 15.60 -1.71
C GLY A 13 -4.04 15.57 -2.93
N ALA A 14 -3.50 15.81 -4.12
CA ALA A 14 -4.22 15.52 -5.36
C ALA A 14 -4.44 13.99 -5.45
N LEU A 15 -5.69 13.56 -5.24
CA LEU A 15 -6.10 12.16 -5.34
C LEU A 15 -6.10 11.75 -6.82
N PHE A 16 -4.96 11.29 -7.32
CA PHE A 16 -4.92 10.50 -8.55
C PHE A 16 -5.27 9.05 -8.21
N THR A 17 -6.56 8.75 -8.05
CA THR A 17 -7.03 7.37 -8.09
C THR A 17 -7.03 6.91 -9.56
N SER A 18 -5.86 6.73 -10.16
CA SER A 18 -5.80 6.07 -11.46
C SER A 18 -6.29 4.64 -11.25
N ALA A 19 -7.21 4.19 -12.11
CA ALA A 19 -7.61 2.80 -12.14
C ALA A 19 -6.36 1.96 -12.41
N ALA A 20 -5.80 1.34 -11.37
CA ALA A 20 -4.71 0.40 -11.54
C ALA A 20 -5.26 -0.77 -12.36
N ASN A 21 -4.84 -0.86 -13.62
CA ASN A 21 -5.23 -1.95 -14.51
C ASN A 21 -4.60 -3.24 -13.99
N ALA A 22 -5.40 -3.98 -13.21
CA ALA A 22 -5.06 -5.33 -12.81
C ALA A 22 -5.25 -6.26 -14.03
N ALA A 23 -4.36 -7.22 -14.21
CA ALA A 23 -4.54 -8.22 -15.22
C ALA A 23 -5.41 -9.34 -14.65
N LEU A 24 -6.58 -9.51 -15.26
CA LEU A 24 -7.56 -10.52 -14.91
C LEU A 24 -7.49 -11.68 -15.90
N LEU A 25 -7.11 -12.85 -15.42
CA LEU A 25 -7.25 -14.12 -16.11
C LEU A 25 -8.56 -14.75 -15.67
N LYS A 26 -9.59 -14.71 -16.52
CA LYS A 26 -10.92 -15.23 -16.22
C LYS A 26 -11.27 -16.37 -17.16
N ILE A 27 -11.51 -17.55 -16.60
CA ILE A 27 -12.03 -18.70 -17.35
C ILE A 27 -13.55 -18.66 -17.34
N ASN A 28 -14.14 -18.40 -16.17
CA ASN A 28 -15.58 -18.19 -15.98
C ASN A 28 -15.81 -17.36 -14.70
N ASP A 29 -17.07 -17.17 -14.30
CA ASP A 29 -17.40 -16.38 -13.11
C ASP A 29 -16.92 -17.01 -11.80
N GLN A 30 -16.74 -18.33 -11.75
CA GLN A 30 -16.33 -19.11 -10.57
C GLN A 30 -14.84 -19.48 -10.58
N THR A 31 -14.13 -19.20 -11.67
CA THR A 31 -12.73 -19.53 -11.85
C THR A 31 -12.01 -18.34 -12.49
N PHE A 32 -11.30 -17.58 -11.66
CA PHE A 32 -10.51 -16.45 -12.10
C PHE A 32 -9.28 -16.25 -11.23
N ALA A 33 -8.27 -15.62 -11.80
CA ALA A 33 -7.10 -15.11 -11.10
C ALA A 33 -6.90 -13.65 -11.51
N ASN A 34 -6.71 -12.78 -10.53
CA ASN A 34 -6.42 -11.38 -10.69
C ASN A 34 -5.02 -11.12 -10.11
N PHE A 35 -4.22 -10.35 -10.81
CA PHE A 35 -2.94 -9.89 -10.30
C PHE A 35 -2.71 -8.44 -10.69
N GLY A 36 -1.98 -7.71 -9.85
CA GLY A 36 -1.71 -6.32 -10.14
C GLY A 36 -0.67 -5.69 -9.24
N LEU A 37 -0.43 -4.43 -9.50
CA LEU A 37 0.50 -3.58 -8.78
C LEU A 37 -0.26 -2.40 -8.16
N LYS A 38 -0.02 -2.14 -6.88
CA LYS A 38 -0.47 -0.92 -6.19
C LYS A 38 0.75 -0.10 -5.81
N LEU A 39 0.75 1.19 -6.12
CA LEU A 39 1.81 2.13 -5.76
C LEU A 39 1.25 3.24 -4.88
N GLN A 40 2.00 3.62 -3.85
CA GLN A 40 1.69 4.75 -3.01
C GLN A 40 2.79 5.79 -3.16
N ILE A 41 2.48 6.86 -3.89
CA ILE A 41 3.41 7.94 -4.23
C ILE A 41 3.02 9.17 -3.41
N TYR A 42 4.00 9.79 -2.76
CA TYR A 42 3.85 11.02 -2.00
C TYR A 42 4.70 12.12 -2.60
N GLY A 43 4.12 13.31 -2.73
CA GLY A 43 4.83 14.55 -3.03
C GLY A 43 4.79 15.46 -1.79
N GLN A 44 5.93 15.89 -1.31
CA GLN A 44 6.04 16.79 -0.15
C GLN A 44 6.88 18.02 -0.51
N SER A 45 6.37 19.20 -0.17
CA SER A 45 7.15 20.44 -0.25
C SER A 45 7.89 20.63 1.07
N LEU A 46 9.21 20.59 1.02
CA LEU A 46 10.08 20.79 2.17
C LEU A 46 10.78 22.15 2.03
N GLU A 47 10.72 22.94 3.09
CA GLU A 47 11.45 24.21 3.19
C GLU A 47 12.95 23.94 3.34
N ASP A 48 13.78 24.75 2.69
CA ASP A 48 15.25 24.67 2.75
C ASP A 48 15.88 23.29 2.42
N ALA A 49 15.16 22.44 1.67
CA ALA A 49 15.61 21.07 1.37
C ALA A 49 16.35 20.92 0.03
N ALA A 50 16.48 21.98 -0.76
CA ALA A 50 17.27 21.96 -1.99
C ALA A 50 18.78 21.86 -1.70
N ASN A 51 19.56 21.39 -2.68
CA ASN A 51 21.00 21.19 -2.54
C ASN A 51 21.73 22.54 -2.34
N GLY A 52 21.87 22.96 -1.08
CA GLY A 52 22.30 24.31 -0.69
C GLY A 52 21.58 24.91 0.52
N GLY A 53 20.47 24.32 0.99
CA GLY A 53 19.83 24.63 2.27
C GLY A 53 19.07 25.95 2.34
N LYS A 54 18.67 26.52 1.20
CA LYS A 54 18.09 27.87 1.10
C LYS A 54 16.86 27.99 0.21
N ASP A 55 16.57 26.95 -0.57
CA ASP A 55 15.43 26.90 -1.47
C ASP A 55 14.51 25.75 -1.08
N ASN A 56 13.21 25.97 -1.25
CA ASN A 56 12.20 24.94 -1.09
C ASN A 56 12.37 23.87 -2.16
N ALA A 57 12.22 22.60 -1.77
CA ALA A 57 12.25 21.48 -2.70
C ALA A 57 10.93 20.71 -2.65
N ILE A 58 10.54 20.17 -3.81
CA ILE A 58 9.46 19.19 -3.89
C ILE A 58 10.10 17.82 -4.00
N ASP A 59 9.85 16.98 -3.00
CA ASP A 59 10.34 15.61 -2.94
C ASP A 59 9.21 14.63 -3.30
N PHE A 60 9.48 13.74 -4.25
CA PHE A 60 8.58 12.67 -4.65
C PHE A 60 9.15 11.32 -4.21
N THR A 61 8.38 10.60 -3.39
CA THR A 61 8.79 9.32 -2.84
C THR A 61 7.73 8.23 -3.02
N ILE A 62 8.18 7.02 -3.32
CA ILE A 62 7.33 5.82 -3.34
C ILE A 62 7.43 5.17 -1.97
N GLN A 63 6.41 5.36 -1.13
CA GLN A 63 6.41 4.81 0.23
C GLN A 63 6.20 3.30 0.24
N ASN A 64 5.36 2.79 -0.67
CA ASN A 64 5.15 1.37 -0.79
C ASN A 64 4.69 0.97 -2.19
N ALA A 65 5.25 -0.14 -2.66
CA ALA A 65 4.75 -0.88 -3.80
C ALA A 65 4.23 -2.23 -3.33
N ARG A 66 3.08 -2.66 -3.83
CA ARG A 66 2.49 -3.97 -3.54
C ARG A 66 2.19 -4.69 -4.83
N VAL A 67 2.77 -5.87 -4.97
CA VAL A 67 2.30 -6.85 -5.95
C VAL A 67 1.26 -7.71 -5.26
N TYR A 68 0.08 -7.85 -5.85
CA TYR A 68 -0.98 -8.69 -5.30
C TYR A 68 -1.43 -9.74 -6.31
N PHE A 69 -1.86 -10.88 -5.77
CA PHE A 69 -2.49 -11.97 -6.49
C PHE A 69 -3.74 -12.36 -5.71
N SER A 70 -4.87 -12.54 -6.37
CA SER A 70 -6.07 -13.06 -5.73
C SER A 70 -6.92 -13.78 -6.74
N GLY A 71 -7.76 -14.70 -6.29
CA GLY A 71 -8.61 -15.42 -7.21
C GLY A 71 -9.44 -16.47 -6.54
N GLN A 72 -10.19 -17.17 -7.38
CA GLN A 72 -10.96 -18.33 -7.00
C GLN A 72 -10.77 -19.41 -8.05
N LEU A 73 -10.55 -20.63 -7.58
CA LEU A 73 -10.45 -21.81 -8.42
C LEU A 73 -11.86 -22.37 -8.70
N ASN A 74 -12.73 -22.31 -7.69
CA ASN A 74 -14.14 -22.68 -7.75
C ASN A 74 -14.92 -21.93 -6.66
N SER A 75 -16.21 -22.24 -6.47
CA SER A 75 -17.06 -21.59 -5.46
C SER A 75 -16.61 -21.80 -4.01
N ILE A 76 -15.77 -22.80 -3.73
CA ILE A 76 -15.29 -23.13 -2.39
C ILE A 76 -13.87 -22.62 -2.18
N VAL A 77 -12.98 -22.73 -3.18
CA VAL A 77 -11.55 -22.49 -3.00
C VAL A 77 -11.14 -21.14 -3.57
N GLN A 78 -10.72 -20.26 -2.68
CA GLN A 78 -10.21 -18.92 -2.96
C GLN A 78 -8.75 -18.80 -2.49
N PHE A 79 -8.00 -17.89 -3.09
CA PHE A 79 -6.62 -17.63 -2.70
C PHE A 79 -6.30 -16.14 -2.78
N GLY A 80 -5.29 -15.74 -2.02
CA GLY A 80 -4.81 -14.36 -2.03
C GLY A 80 -3.38 -14.25 -1.52
N ALA A 81 -2.61 -13.34 -2.11
CA ALA A 81 -1.28 -12.98 -1.66
C ALA A 81 -1.00 -11.49 -1.91
N ASN A 82 -0.37 -10.84 -0.95
CA ASN A 82 0.08 -9.45 -0.98
C ASN A 82 1.58 -9.42 -0.63
N LEU A 83 2.40 -8.98 -1.57
CA LEU A 83 3.85 -8.82 -1.41
C LEU A 83 4.17 -7.33 -1.39
N ASP A 84 4.62 -6.85 -0.23
CA ASP A 84 4.94 -5.45 0.00
C ASP A 84 6.43 -5.18 -0.16
N TYR A 85 6.73 -4.08 -0.83
CA TYR A 85 8.05 -3.52 -1.06
C TYR A 85 8.04 -2.12 -0.45
N THR A 86 8.81 -1.92 0.62
CA THR A 86 8.95 -0.62 1.28
C THR A 86 10.32 -0.05 0.98
N VAL A 87 10.36 1.21 0.54
CA VAL A 87 11.61 1.94 0.40
C VAL A 87 12.02 2.43 1.80
N THR A 88 13.07 1.84 2.38
CA THR A 88 13.67 2.32 3.63
C THR A 88 14.96 3.08 3.31
N GLY A 89 14.83 4.24 2.68
CA GLY A 89 15.96 5.14 2.43
C GLY A 89 15.85 6.35 3.37
N GLN A 90 16.80 6.49 4.29
CA GLN A 90 16.85 7.65 5.21
C GLN A 90 17.51 8.88 4.55
N ASN A 91 18.07 8.70 3.35
CA ASN A 91 18.75 9.74 2.59
C ASN A 91 18.11 9.87 1.22
N THR A 92 18.17 11.08 0.67
CA THR A 92 17.65 11.55 -0.63
C THR A 92 18.20 10.80 -1.87
N SER A 93 18.90 9.68 -1.67
CA SER A 93 19.25 8.73 -2.72
C SER A 93 18.01 7.92 -3.09
N HIS A 94 17.73 7.81 -4.39
CA HIS A 94 16.76 6.86 -4.94
C HIS A 94 17.25 5.42 -4.70
N GLU A 95 17.23 4.95 -3.45
CA GLU A 95 17.69 3.62 -3.10
C GLU A 95 16.64 2.58 -3.49
N ALA A 96 17.13 1.47 -4.04
CA ALA A 96 16.31 0.31 -4.36
C ALA A 96 15.61 -0.20 -3.09
N THR A 97 14.45 -0.83 -3.26
CA THR A 97 13.71 -1.44 -2.16
C THR A 97 14.60 -2.45 -1.42
N SER A 98 15.00 -2.12 -0.19
CA SER A 98 15.89 -2.94 0.64
C SER A 98 15.19 -4.17 1.23
N THR A 99 13.85 -4.11 1.37
CA THR A 99 13.08 -5.10 2.11
C THR A 99 11.83 -5.50 1.33
N THR A 100 11.71 -6.80 1.08
CA THR A 100 10.47 -7.43 0.59
C THR A 100 9.80 -8.12 1.77
N LYS A 101 8.52 -7.84 2.00
CA LYS A 101 7.72 -8.45 3.07
C LYS A 101 6.48 -9.12 2.48
N VAL A 102 6.31 -10.41 2.75
CA VAL A 102 5.02 -11.07 2.55
C VAL A 102 4.05 -10.47 3.57
N ARG A 103 3.04 -9.74 3.10
CA ARG A 103 2.00 -9.16 3.97
C ARG A 103 0.96 -10.22 4.30
N ASP A 104 0.43 -10.83 3.25
CA ASP A 104 -0.56 -11.90 3.34
C ASP A 104 -0.28 -12.93 2.24
N ALA A 105 -0.53 -14.19 2.50
CA ALA A 105 -0.48 -15.32 1.58
C ALA A 105 -1.35 -16.44 2.16
N PHE A 106 -2.53 -16.66 1.58
CA PHE A 106 -3.53 -17.55 2.14
C PHE A 106 -4.34 -18.29 1.08
N ILE A 107 -4.95 -19.38 1.54
CA ILE A 107 -6.02 -20.10 0.86
C ILE A 107 -7.24 -20.04 1.78
N ASN A 108 -8.40 -19.70 1.22
CA ASN A 108 -9.67 -19.64 1.92
C ASN A 108 -10.63 -20.69 1.35
N PHE A 109 -11.24 -21.47 2.23
CA PHE A 109 -12.29 -22.44 1.92
C PHE A 109 -13.64 -21.87 2.38
N HIS A 110 -14.44 -21.42 1.41
CA HIS A 110 -15.76 -20.86 1.58
C HIS A 110 -16.83 -21.95 1.42
N PHE A 111 -17.16 -22.64 2.50
CA PHE A 111 -18.17 -23.71 2.46
C PHE A 111 -19.60 -23.15 2.52
N ALA A 112 -19.81 -22.07 3.28
CA ALA A 112 -21.07 -21.34 3.40
C ALA A 112 -20.81 -19.87 3.79
N ASN A 113 -21.83 -19.02 3.71
CA ASN A 113 -21.72 -17.60 4.05
C ASN A 113 -21.21 -17.40 5.50
N GLU A 114 -21.68 -18.24 6.41
CA GLU A 114 -21.39 -18.18 7.84
C GLU A 114 -20.15 -18.99 8.23
N PHE A 115 -19.66 -19.88 7.33
CA PHE A 115 -18.57 -20.81 7.66
C PHE A 115 -17.46 -20.79 6.60
N ASN A 116 -16.34 -20.19 7.02
CA ASN A 116 -15.13 -20.02 6.24
C ASN A 116 -13.93 -20.55 7.03
N VAL A 117 -13.06 -21.29 6.35
CA VAL A 117 -11.80 -21.75 6.91
C VAL A 117 -10.66 -21.18 6.08
N MET A 118 -9.90 -20.26 6.66
CA MET A 118 -8.73 -19.65 6.02
C MET A 118 -7.45 -20.20 6.63
N ALA A 119 -6.51 -20.59 5.77
CA ALA A 119 -5.21 -21.11 6.16
C ALA A 119 -4.10 -20.35 5.43
N GLY A 120 -3.02 -20.03 6.15
CA GLY A 120 -1.86 -19.35 5.61
C GLY A 120 -1.35 -18.23 6.52
N TYR A 121 -0.56 -17.34 5.94
CA TYR A 121 -0.07 -16.15 6.61
C TYR A 121 -1.01 -14.99 6.27
N TYR A 122 -1.78 -14.49 7.23
CA TYR A 122 -2.69 -13.37 6.99
C TYR A 122 -2.87 -12.57 8.27
N ARG A 123 -3.26 -11.31 8.11
CA ARG A 123 -3.56 -10.46 9.24
C ARG A 123 -4.90 -10.83 9.87
N VAL A 124 -4.89 -11.16 11.15
CA VAL A 124 -6.08 -11.43 11.95
C VAL A 124 -6.86 -10.13 12.23
N PRO A 125 -8.20 -10.15 12.14
CA PRO A 125 -9.03 -8.94 12.20
C PRO A 125 -9.29 -8.45 13.64
N PHE A 126 -8.26 -8.39 14.48
CA PHE A 126 -8.41 -7.94 15.88
C PHE A 126 -8.45 -6.42 16.03
N SER A 127 -8.13 -5.65 15.00
CA SER A 127 -8.24 -4.18 15.04
C SER A 127 -8.83 -3.61 13.75
N ARG A 128 -9.51 -2.47 13.85
CA ARG A 128 -10.06 -1.77 12.67
C ARG A 128 -8.99 -1.39 11.66
N THR A 129 -7.78 -1.05 12.13
CA THR A 129 -6.62 -0.79 11.27
C THR A 129 -6.17 -2.02 10.49
N THR A 130 -6.39 -3.23 11.04
CA THR A 130 -6.08 -4.48 10.32
C THR A 130 -7.08 -4.81 9.20
N LEU A 131 -8.30 -4.27 9.27
CA LEU A 131 -9.40 -4.51 8.34
C LEU A 131 -9.41 -3.57 7.13
N VAL A 132 -8.73 -2.42 7.23
CA VAL A 132 -8.67 -1.41 6.16
C VAL A 132 -7.38 -1.60 5.38
N ASP A 133 -7.47 -1.65 4.03
CA ASP A 133 -6.27 -1.66 3.21
C ASP A 133 -5.50 -0.34 3.39
N ARG A 134 -4.18 -0.45 3.57
CA ARG A 134 -3.28 0.69 3.77
C ARG A 134 -3.29 1.66 2.58
N TYR A 135 -3.64 1.17 1.40
CA TYR A 135 -3.84 1.99 0.20
C TYR A 135 -5.10 2.87 0.25
N ASN A 136 -6.01 2.63 1.20
CA ASN A 136 -7.19 3.46 1.44
C ASN A 136 -6.95 4.52 2.52
N THR A 137 -5.74 4.60 3.09
CA THR A 137 -5.37 5.63 4.08
C THR A 137 -4.46 6.68 3.47
N ILE A 138 -4.72 7.95 3.77
CA ILE A 138 -3.99 9.11 3.22
C ILE A 138 -2.70 9.37 4.00
N PHE A 139 -2.70 9.05 5.29
CA PHE A 139 -1.52 9.22 6.14
C PHE A 139 -0.43 8.23 5.75
N MET A 140 0.80 8.73 5.75
CA MET A 140 1.98 7.87 5.69
C MET A 140 1.90 6.88 6.87
N PRO A 141 2.05 5.57 6.64
CA PRO A 141 2.04 4.60 7.73
C PRO A 141 3.19 4.92 8.67
N GLN A 142 2.89 5.11 9.95
CA GLN A 142 3.91 5.26 11.00
C GLN A 142 4.46 3.91 11.48
N ASP A 143 4.37 2.88 10.64
CA ASP A 143 5.09 1.61 10.83
C ASP A 143 6.57 1.87 10.55
N GLY A 144 7.15 2.78 11.35
CA GLY A 144 8.57 3.03 11.42
C GLY A 144 9.28 1.79 11.94
N TRP A 145 10.56 1.76 11.63
CA TRP A 145 11.52 1.16 12.55
C TRP A 145 11.50 1.95 13.85
#